data_AF-A0A5T0Z6M7-F1
#
_entry.id   AF-A0A5T0Z6M7-F1
#
_cell.length_a   1.000
_cell.length_b   1.000
_cell.length_c   1.000
_cell.angle_alpha   90.00
_cell.angle_beta   90.00
_cell.angle_gamma   90.00
#
_symmetry.space_group_name_H-M   'P 1'
#
loop_
_entity.id
_entity.type
_entity.pdbx_description
1 polymer ?
#
loop_
_entity_poly.entity_id
_entity_poly.type
_entity_poly.pdbx_seq_one_letter_code
_entity_poly.pdbx_strand_id
1 'polypeptide(L)'
;MKKDKIQIAEHILQNCYWGNTTMTPGFIIEHINDKDFARTIFSAIFQNSLTMFEDLKIIDNEEWIKEFIISQNQRLGYHKRFYYEERLDELIAHYGIKDVGKRREVYPVI
;
A
#
# COMPACT_ATOMS: atom_id res chain seq x y z
N MET A 1 -10.31 -17.36 6.61
CA MET A 1 -10.25 -16.03 7.25
C MET A 1 -8.96 -15.79 8.04
N LYS A 2 -8.69 -16.42 9.20
CA LYS A 2 -7.40 -16.20 9.93
C LYS A 2 -6.17 -16.85 9.28
N LYS A 3 -6.32 -18.06 8.70
CA LYS A 3 -5.23 -18.76 8.01
C LYS A 3 -4.74 -18.00 6.78
N ASP A 4 -5.67 -17.42 6.03
CA ASP A 4 -5.36 -16.66 4.80
C ASP A 4 -4.57 -15.38 5.12
N LYS A 5 -4.92 -14.68 6.21
CA LYS A 5 -4.18 -13.47 6.65
C LYS A 5 -2.77 -13.76 7.14
N ILE A 6 -2.54 -14.91 7.77
CA ILE A 6 -1.18 -15.32 8.18
C ILE A 6 -0.29 -15.50 6.95
N GLN A 7 -0.79 -16.17 5.92
CA GLN A 7 -0.05 -16.38 4.67
C GLN A 7 0.25 -15.06 3.97
N ILE A 8 -0.72 -14.14 3.92
CA ILE A 8 -0.51 -12.80 3.38
C ILE A 8 0.55 -12.04 4.20
N ALA A 9 0.48 -12.09 5.54
CA ALA A 9 1.45 -11.43 6.40
C ALA A 9 2.88 -11.99 6.24
N GLU A 10 3.02 -13.31 6.08
CA GLU A 10 4.29 -13.96 5.75
C GLU A 10 4.84 -13.48 4.40
N HIS A 11 3.98 -13.42 3.37
CA HIS A 11 4.35 -12.94 2.06
C HIS A 11 4.81 -11.48 2.08
N ILE A 12 4.10 -10.61 2.81
CA ILE A 12 4.48 -9.20 3.00
C ILE A 12 5.84 -9.09 3.66
N LEU A 13 6.12 -9.86 4.72
CA LEU A 13 7.41 -9.78 5.41
C LEU A 13 8.58 -10.22 4.52
N GLN A 14 8.38 -11.26 3.71
CA GLN A 14 9.40 -11.77 2.80
C GLN A 14 9.69 -10.80 1.65
N ASN A 15 8.65 -10.18 1.07
CA ASN A 15 8.77 -9.50 -0.21
C ASN A 15 8.64 -7.97 -0.13
N CYS A 16 8.09 -7.42 0.95
CA CYS A 16 7.87 -5.97 1.09
C CYS A 16 8.87 -5.27 2.02
N TYR A 17 10.11 -5.76 2.06
CA TYR A 17 11.26 -5.12 2.72
C TYR A 17 11.17 -5.01 4.26
N TRP A 18 10.82 -6.11 4.92
CA TRP A 18 10.86 -6.21 6.39
C TRP A 18 11.94 -7.16 6.94
N GLY A 19 12.83 -7.67 6.09
CA GLY A 19 13.90 -8.61 6.47
C GLY A 19 14.88 -8.11 7.53
N ASN A 20 14.79 -6.84 7.94
CA ASN A 20 15.59 -6.24 9.01
C ASN A 20 14.73 -5.75 10.20
N THR A 21 13.53 -6.30 10.40
CA THR A 21 12.67 -5.96 11.52
C THR A 21 12.37 -7.17 12.40
N THR A 22 12.13 -6.95 13.68
CA THR A 22 11.64 -7.94 14.64
C THR A 22 10.15 -8.29 14.41
N MET A 23 9.60 -7.90 13.24
CA MET A 23 8.19 -7.96 12.93
C MET A 23 7.82 -9.38 12.51
N THR A 24 6.75 -9.92 13.11
CA THR A 24 6.27 -11.28 12.84
C THR A 24 4.91 -11.23 12.13
N PRO A 25 4.50 -12.31 11.43
CA PRO A 25 3.17 -12.35 10.80
C PRO A 25 2.04 -12.10 11.81
N GLY A 26 2.19 -12.64 13.03
CA GLY A 26 1.24 -12.43 14.13
C GLY A 26 1.16 -10.96 14.56
N PHE A 27 2.30 -10.29 14.68
CA PHE A 27 2.33 -8.86 15.03
C PHE A 27 1.56 -8.03 14.00
N ILE A 28 1.75 -8.29 12.71
CA ILE A 28 1.02 -7.56 11.65
C ILE A 28 -0.48 -7.74 11.85
N ILE A 29 -0.95 -8.97 12.04
CA ILE A 29 -2.39 -9.27 12.18
C ILE A 29 -2.98 -8.61 13.43
N GLU A 30 -2.25 -8.58 14.53
CA GLU A 30 -2.70 -7.96 15.78
C GLU A 30 -2.81 -6.44 15.68
N HIS A 31 -1.94 -5.81 14.88
CA HIS A 31 -1.84 -4.35 14.79
C HIS A 31 -2.43 -3.75 13.51
N ILE A 32 -2.87 -4.55 12.53
CA ILE A 32 -3.40 -4.03 11.26
C ILE A 32 -4.68 -3.20 11.42
N ASN A 33 -5.35 -3.30 12.57
CA ASN A 33 -6.50 -2.47 12.91
C ASN A 33 -6.11 -1.08 13.45
N ASP A 34 -4.83 -0.81 13.68
CA ASP A 34 -4.32 0.54 13.88
C ASP A 34 -4.10 1.21 12.52
N LYS A 35 -4.70 2.38 12.31
CA LYS A 35 -4.72 3.04 10.99
C LYS A 35 -3.33 3.49 10.54
N ASP A 36 -2.48 3.94 11.46
CA ASP A 36 -1.14 4.43 11.13
C ASP A 36 -0.21 3.27 10.79
N PHE A 37 -0.34 2.15 11.50
CA PHE A 37 0.33 0.90 11.16
C PHE A 37 -0.18 0.34 9.83
N ALA A 38 -1.50 0.31 9.60
CA ALA A 38 -2.08 -0.10 8.32
C ALA A 38 -1.58 0.75 7.15
N ARG A 39 -1.42 2.06 7.33
CA ARG A 39 -0.81 2.96 6.33
C ARG A 39 0.65 2.59 6.04
N THR A 40 1.39 2.15 7.05
CA THR A 40 2.78 1.70 6.91
C THR A 40 2.84 0.41 6.09
N ILE A 41 2.00 -0.58 6.42
CA ILE A 41 1.88 -1.84 5.68
C ILE A 41 1.43 -1.58 4.23
N PHE A 42 0.42 -0.74 4.03
CA PHE A 42 -0.03 -0.32 2.69
C PHE A 42 1.14 0.26 1.87
N SER A 43 1.93 1.15 2.46
CA SER A 43 3.05 1.80 1.76
C SER A 43 4.12 0.79 1.35
N ALA A 44 4.39 -0.19 2.20
CA ALA A 44 5.35 -1.26 1.91
C ALA A 44 4.85 -2.17 0.77
N ILE A 45 3.58 -2.59 0.82
CA ILE A 45 2.93 -3.37 -0.24
C ILE A 45 2.95 -2.60 -1.56
N PHE A 46 2.51 -1.34 -1.53
CA PHE A 46 2.44 -0.48 -2.70
C PHE A 46 3.81 -0.35 -3.39
N GLN A 47 4.88 -0.21 -2.62
CA GLN A 47 6.23 0.00 -3.17
C GLN A 47 6.90 -1.27 -3.68
N ASN A 48 6.57 -2.44 -3.15
CA ASN A 48 7.40 -3.65 -3.33
C ASN A 48 6.63 -4.90 -3.77
N SER A 49 5.33 -5.02 -3.46
CA SER A 49 4.59 -6.26 -3.72
C SER A 49 4.37 -6.51 -5.21
N LEU A 50 4.66 -7.72 -5.68
CA LEU A 50 4.28 -8.17 -7.02
C LEU A 50 2.83 -8.66 -7.10
N THR A 51 2.19 -8.92 -5.96
CA THR A 51 0.81 -9.41 -5.81
C THR A 51 -0.01 -8.46 -4.96
N MET A 52 0.09 -7.16 -5.27
CA MET A 52 -0.42 -6.06 -4.44
C MET A 52 -1.89 -6.22 -4.03
N PHE A 53 -2.78 -6.60 -4.95
CA PHE A 53 -4.21 -6.78 -4.62
C PHE A 53 -4.48 -7.90 -3.62
N GLU A 54 -3.70 -8.98 -3.67
CA GLU A 54 -3.82 -10.07 -2.70
C GLU A 54 -3.30 -9.62 -1.34
N ASP A 55 -2.14 -8.96 -1.32
CA ASP A 55 -1.52 -8.52 -0.09
C ASP A 55 -2.36 -7.45 0.63
N LEU A 56 -3.05 -6.57 -0.12
CA LEU A 56 -3.92 -5.54 0.44
C LEU A 56 -5.14 -6.10 1.20
N LYS A 57 -5.54 -7.36 0.95
CA LYS A 57 -6.62 -8.03 1.71
C LYS A 57 -6.30 -8.21 3.20
N ILE A 58 -5.05 -7.98 3.61
CA ILE A 58 -4.70 -7.95 5.02
C ILE A 58 -5.40 -6.81 5.78
N ILE A 59 -5.67 -5.70 5.09
CA ILE A 59 -6.39 -4.53 5.60
C ILE A 59 -7.89 -4.74 5.36
N ASP A 60 -8.67 -4.95 6.43
CA ASP A 60 -10.12 -5.23 6.30
C ASP A 60 -10.92 -3.99 5.88
N ASN A 61 -10.41 -2.80 6.18
CA ASN A 61 -11.12 -1.56 5.92
C ASN A 61 -10.78 -1.01 4.53
N GLU A 62 -11.65 -1.30 3.55
CA GLU A 62 -11.50 -0.82 2.16
C GLU A 62 -11.44 0.71 2.06
N GLU A 63 -12.17 1.44 2.92
CA GLU A 63 -12.16 2.91 2.90
C GLU A 63 -10.79 3.47 3.31
N TRP A 64 -10.06 2.79 4.19
CA TRP A 64 -8.68 3.17 4.49
C TRP A 64 -7.77 2.94 3.30
N ILE A 65 -7.95 1.85 2.56
CA ILE A 65 -7.17 1.58 1.35
C ILE A 65 -7.40 2.71 0.34
N LYS A 66 -8.65 3.12 0.10
CA LYS A 66 -8.99 4.24 -0.78
C LYS A 66 -8.35 5.54 -0.31
N GLU A 67 -8.43 5.86 0.98
CA GLU A 67 -7.80 7.05 1.56
C GLU A 67 -6.27 7.04 1.35
N PHE A 68 -5.62 5.88 1.54
CA PHE A 68 -4.18 5.75 1.36
C PHE A 68 -3.78 5.90 -0.10
N ILE A 69 -4.55 5.34 -1.04
CA ILE A 69 -4.35 5.53 -2.49
C ILE A 69 -4.42 7.01 -2.86
N ILE A 70 -5.46 7.73 -2.40
CA ILE A 70 -5.62 9.17 -2.66
C ILE A 70 -4.44 9.94 -2.08
N SER A 71 -4.04 9.66 -0.84
CA SER A 71 -2.89 10.29 -0.21
C SER A 71 -1.59 10.04 -0.99
N GLN A 72 -1.35 8.81 -1.48
CA GLN A 72 -0.17 8.53 -2.31
C GLN A 72 -0.24 9.28 -3.64
N ASN A 73 -1.40 9.29 -4.29
CA ASN A 73 -1.63 9.98 -5.56
C ASN A 73 -1.30 11.48 -5.49
N GLN A 74 -1.65 12.13 -4.37
CA GLN A 74 -1.38 13.56 -4.15
C GLN A 74 0.07 13.84 -3.74
N ARG A 75 0.76 12.89 -3.11
CA ARG A 75 2.11 13.08 -2.53
C ARG A 75 3.25 12.57 -3.41
N LEU A 76 2.94 11.83 -4.47
CA LEU A 76 3.94 11.23 -5.35
C LEU A 76 4.87 12.30 -5.95
N GLY A 77 6.14 12.28 -5.55
CA GLY A 77 7.16 13.19 -6.06
C GLY A 77 7.70 12.75 -7.44
N TYR A 78 8.37 13.67 -8.14
CA TYR A 78 8.87 13.49 -9.51
C TYR A 78 9.52 12.13 -9.78
N HIS A 79 10.56 11.80 -9.00
CA HIS A 79 11.40 10.63 -9.24
C HIS A 79 10.69 9.31 -8.98
N LYS A 80 9.63 9.33 -8.17
CA LYS A 80 8.83 8.16 -7.82
C LYS A 80 7.66 7.94 -8.78
N ARG A 81 7.29 8.97 -9.53
CA ARG A 81 6.14 8.94 -10.44
C ARG A 81 6.32 7.93 -11.57
N PHE A 82 7.47 7.94 -12.23
CA PHE A 82 7.76 7.01 -13.31
C PHE A 82 7.61 5.53 -12.92
N TYR A 83 7.87 5.16 -11.66
CA TYR A 83 7.84 3.77 -11.20
C TYR A 83 6.51 3.35 -10.56
N TYR A 84 5.74 4.30 -10.02
CA TYR A 84 4.59 3.99 -9.19
C TYR A 84 3.26 4.55 -9.73
N GLU A 85 3.30 5.32 -10.82
CA GLU A 85 2.09 5.89 -11.44
C GLU A 85 1.16 4.80 -11.97
N GLU A 86 1.67 3.83 -12.73
CA GLU A 86 0.87 2.71 -13.24
C GLU A 86 0.22 1.90 -12.09
N ARG A 87 0.98 1.65 -11.02
CA ARG A 87 0.46 0.94 -9.83
C ARG A 87 -0.66 1.74 -9.15
N LEU A 88 -0.57 3.07 -9.12
CA LEU A 88 -1.66 3.91 -8.61
C LEU A 88 -2.88 3.88 -9.52
N ASP A 89 -2.68 3.96 -10.83
CA ASP A 89 -3.78 3.90 -11.80
C ASP A 89 -4.55 2.57 -11.69
N GLU A 90 -3.83 1.46 -11.55
CA GLU A 90 -4.42 0.14 -11.31
C GLU A 90 -5.22 0.08 -10.00
N LEU A 91 -4.67 0.62 -8.90
CA LEU A 91 -5.37 0.68 -7.62
C LEU A 91 -6.62 1.57 -7.69
N ILE A 92 -6.53 2.72 -8.33
CA ILE A 92 -7.65 3.66 -8.51
C ILE A 92 -8.77 2.98 -9.30
N ALA A 93 -8.42 2.27 -10.39
CA ALA A 93 -9.38 1.53 -11.19
C ALA A 93 -10.01 0.37 -10.41
N HIS A 94 -9.22 -0.43 -9.71
CA HIS A 94 -9.68 -1.59 -8.95
C HIS A 94 -10.65 -1.20 -7.83
N TYR A 95 -10.32 -0.16 -7.06
CA TYR A 95 -11.15 0.32 -5.96
C TYR A 95 -12.22 1.34 -6.39
N GLY A 96 -12.36 1.62 -7.69
CA GLY A 96 -13.40 2.48 -8.24
C GLY A 96 -13.37 3.92 -7.72
N ILE A 97 -12.18 4.48 -7.47
CA ILE A 97 -12.02 5.81 -6.86
C ILE A 97 -12.28 6.90 -7.91
N LYS A 98 -13.35 7.67 -7.73
CA LYS A 98 -13.77 8.70 -8.71
C LYS A 98 -13.10 10.06 -8.50
N ASP A 99 -12.79 10.41 -7.26
CA ASP A 99 -12.09 11.65 -6.92
C ASP A 99 -10.77 11.33 -6.23
N VAL A 100 -9.70 11.31 -7.02
CA VAL A 100 -8.33 11.02 -6.56
C VAL A 100 -7.54 12.30 -6.26
N GLY A 101 -8.18 13.45 -6.36
CA GLY A 101 -7.55 14.76 -6.35
C GLY A 101 -6.59 14.98 -7.52
N LYS A 102 -6.03 16.19 -7.60
CA LYS A 102 -4.98 16.49 -8.58
C LYS A 102 -3.67 15.87 -8.14
N ARG A 103 -3.04 15.07 -9.01
CA ARG A 103 -1.63 14.68 -8.86
C ARG A 103 -0.79 15.96 -8.77
N ARG A 104 0.19 15.96 -7.87
CA ARG A 104 1.12 17.09 -7.76
C ARG A 104 1.81 17.31 -9.11
N GLU A 105 1.67 18.53 -9.64
CA GLU A 105 2.40 18.93 -10.84
C GLU A 105 3.89 18.85 -10.56
N VAL A 106 4.62 18.29 -11.51
CA VAL A 106 6.06 18.23 -11.39
C VAL A 106 6.70 19.17 -12.39
N TYR A 107 7.45 20.12 -11.86
CA TYR A 107 8.29 21.00 -12.64
C TYR A 107 9.70 20.38 -12.70
N PRO A 108 10.30 20.18 -13.89
CA PRO A 108 11.72 19.93 -13.97
C PRO A 108 12.44 21.14 -13.36
N VAL A 109 13.33 20.90 -12.39
CA VAL A 109 14.29 21.92 -11.98
C VAL A 109 15.31 21.99 -13.13
N ILE A 110 15.20 23.03 -13.96
CA ILE A 110 16.12 23.32 -15.07
C ILE A 110 17.35 24.04 -14.49
#